data_AF-A0A3L8PNJ9-F1
#
_entry.id   AF-A0A3L8PNJ9-F1
#
_cell.length_a   1.000
_cell.length_b   1.000
_cell.length_c   1.000
_cell.angle_alpha   90.00
_cell.angle_beta   90.00
_cell.angle_gamma   90.00
#
_symmetry.space_group_name_H-M   'P 1'
#
loop_
_entity.id
_entity.type
_entity.pdbx_description
1 polymer ?
#
loop_
_entity_poly.entity_id
_entity_poly.type
_entity_poly.pdbx_seq_one_letter_code
_entity_poly.pdbx_strand_id
1 'polypeptide(L)'
;MKVRPTVGGLTLVLLLVAGVGIYLVDRHQKSTEVEQADAAALRYSQALAAYQDEAHHDLVLLAASGEPGALAETATRLRDELPRPAEVGSYGAEHSSAYRAALDRRAALEERFGVAVDVLGEWASAAPFVAAVEEALDADIPQSVVGGPVASGDPVRTELVPLMQQVKAQFESVPVPARQEQLAAGVSAALQHVIDEATRAAQQLDAGRAASFTYGAEYRDALQPVVEYEAQLRSRMEAAIAGLAPLGGGGGGNEPPAPDDAPGDNV
;
A
#
# COMPACT_ATOMS: atom_id res chain seq x y z
N MET A 1 -43.56 -4.75 82.59
CA MET A 1 -42.43 -5.23 81.75
C MET A 1 -42.08 -4.14 80.76
N LYS A 2 -40.89 -3.53 80.88
CA LYS A 2 -40.41 -2.47 79.97
C LYS A 2 -39.55 -3.13 78.89
N VAL A 3 -40.07 -3.25 77.68
CA VAL A 3 -39.30 -3.71 76.51
C VAL A 3 -38.38 -2.56 76.10
N ARG A 4 -37.07 -2.74 76.29
CA ARG A 4 -36.05 -1.80 75.79
C ARG A 4 -35.93 -2.00 74.27
N PRO A 5 -36.14 -0.96 73.44
CA PRO A 5 -35.90 -1.07 72.02
C PRO A 5 -34.40 -1.19 71.76
N THR A 6 -34.04 -2.21 70.99
CA THR A 6 -32.68 -2.56 70.57
C THR A 6 -32.14 -1.52 69.59
N VAL A 7 -31.33 -0.60 70.08
CA VAL A 7 -30.55 0.39 69.30
C VAL A 7 -29.67 -0.28 68.23
N GLY A 8 -29.38 -1.58 68.35
CA GLY A 8 -28.64 -2.36 67.34
C GLY A 8 -29.37 -2.55 66.00
N GLY A 9 -30.71 -2.57 65.98
CA GLY A 9 -31.48 -2.81 64.74
C GLY A 9 -31.49 -1.61 63.79
N LEU A 10 -31.59 -0.39 64.34
CA LEU A 10 -31.65 0.84 63.55
C LEU A 10 -30.31 1.16 62.87
N THR A 11 -29.20 0.85 63.55
CA THR A 11 -27.84 1.07 63.04
C THR A 11 -27.50 0.09 61.91
N LEU A 12 -27.98 -1.15 61.98
CA LEU A 12 -27.82 -2.17 60.93
C LEU A 12 -28.58 -1.80 59.65
N VAL A 13 -29.81 -1.29 59.78
CA VAL A 13 -30.64 -0.86 58.65
C VAL A 13 -30.06 0.40 57.97
N LEU A 14 -29.53 1.36 58.74
CA LEU A 14 -28.88 2.55 58.18
C LEU A 14 -27.59 2.23 57.41
N LEU A 15 -26.78 1.29 57.89
CA LEU A 15 -25.60 0.79 57.16
C LEU A 15 -25.98 0.07 55.86
N LEU A 16 -27.08 -0.68 55.88
CA LEU A 16 -27.57 -1.44 54.71
C LEU A 16 -28.14 -0.50 53.63
N VAL A 17 -28.88 0.54 54.01
CA VAL A 17 -29.39 1.56 53.08
C VAL A 17 -28.26 2.43 52.50
N ALA A 18 -27.26 2.79 53.32
CA ALA A 18 -26.09 3.52 52.83
C ALA A 18 -25.23 2.70 51.87
N GLY A 19 -25.05 1.39 52.14
CA GLY A 19 -24.34 0.47 51.26
C GLY A 19 -25.04 0.24 49.92
N VAL A 20 -26.38 0.15 49.91
CA VAL A 20 -27.17 0.02 48.67
C VAL A 20 -27.11 1.31 47.83
N GLY A 21 -27.11 2.49 48.46
CA GLY A 21 -26.99 3.77 47.77
C GLY A 21 -25.66 3.95 47.03
N ILE A 22 -24.53 3.59 47.66
CA ILE A 22 -23.19 3.67 47.05
C ILE A 22 -23.08 2.68 45.87
N TYR A 23 -23.62 1.46 46.03
CA TYR A 23 -23.61 0.44 44.97
C TYR A 23 -24.43 0.85 43.73
N LEU A 24 -25.58 1.50 43.91
CA LEU A 24 -26.39 1.98 42.78
C LEU A 24 -25.72 3.12 42.02
N VAL A 25 -25.02 4.03 42.73
CA VAL A 25 -24.27 5.12 42.10
C VAL A 25 -23.07 4.57 41.29
N ASP A 26 -22.31 3.63 41.85
CA ASP A 26 -21.19 2.96 41.15
C ASP A 26 -21.67 2.21 39.90
N ARG A 27 -22.78 1.47 40.01
CA ARG A 27 -23.39 0.77 38.86
C ARG A 27 -23.86 1.73 37.78
N HIS A 28 -24.48 2.85 38.15
CA HIS A 28 -24.92 3.85 37.18
C HIS A 28 -23.74 4.53 36.49
N GLN A 29 -22.68 4.89 37.23
CA GLN A 29 -21.46 5.47 36.65
C GLN A 29 -20.82 4.52 35.65
N LYS A 30 -20.65 3.25 36.02
CA LYS A 30 -20.12 2.20 35.14
C LYS A 30 -20.97 1.99 33.87
N SER A 31 -22.30 1.99 34.00
CA SER A 31 -23.21 1.91 32.84
C SER A 31 -23.03 3.10 31.92
N THR A 32 -22.97 4.32 32.47
CA THR A 32 -22.77 5.55 31.70
C THR A 32 -21.41 5.56 30.98
N GLU A 33 -20.34 5.05 31.60
CA GLU A 33 -19.04 4.93 30.93
C GLU A 33 -19.07 3.99 29.72
N VAL A 34 -19.78 2.86 29.82
CA VAL A 34 -19.97 1.93 28.69
C VAL A 34 -20.76 2.59 27.56
N GLU A 35 -21.88 3.26 27.88
CA GLU A 35 -22.68 3.99 26.88
C GLU A 35 -21.87 5.09 26.18
N GLN A 36 -21.02 5.82 26.92
CA GLN A 36 -20.11 6.80 26.35
C GLN A 36 -19.08 6.16 25.41
N ALA A 37 -18.53 5.00 25.79
CA ALA A 37 -17.60 4.25 24.96
C ALA A 37 -18.26 3.73 23.67
N ASP A 38 -19.50 3.23 23.75
CA ASP A 38 -20.28 2.79 22.59
C ASP A 38 -20.58 3.97 21.63
N ALA A 39 -20.99 5.11 22.17
CA ALA A 39 -21.23 6.32 21.37
C ALA A 39 -19.93 6.87 20.73
N ALA A 40 -18.80 6.77 21.43
CA ALA A 40 -17.49 7.10 20.86
C ALA A 40 -17.10 6.12 19.75
N ALA A 41 -17.33 4.82 19.95
CA ALA A 41 -17.04 3.77 18.97
C ALA A 41 -17.82 3.95 17.67
N LEU A 42 -19.11 4.32 17.76
CA LEU A 42 -19.94 4.59 16.59
C LEU A 42 -19.39 5.75 15.75
N ARG A 43 -19.13 6.90 16.39
CA ARG A 43 -18.55 8.07 15.73
C ARG A 43 -17.17 7.76 15.13
N TYR A 44 -16.36 7.02 15.87
CA TYR A 44 -15.03 6.64 15.41
C TYR A 44 -15.08 5.69 14.20
N SER A 45 -15.98 4.71 14.22
CA SER A 45 -16.18 3.79 13.09
C SER A 45 -16.65 4.50 11.82
N GLN A 46 -17.51 5.51 11.97
CA GLN A 46 -17.93 6.37 10.85
C GLN A 46 -16.77 7.20 10.30
N ALA A 47 -15.95 7.79 11.18
CA ALA A 47 -14.77 8.54 10.80
C ALA A 47 -13.74 7.64 10.08
N LEU A 48 -13.51 6.41 10.56
CA LEU A 48 -12.65 5.44 9.89
C LEU A 48 -13.17 5.04 8.51
N ALA A 49 -14.48 4.85 8.35
CA ALA A 49 -15.08 4.52 7.05
C ALA A 49 -14.91 5.67 6.06
N ALA A 50 -15.26 6.90 6.46
CA ALA A 50 -15.08 8.08 5.60
C ALA A 50 -13.61 8.30 5.22
N TYR A 51 -12.70 8.14 6.18
CA TYR A 51 -11.26 8.24 5.93
C TYR A 51 -10.77 7.19 4.94
N GLN A 52 -11.22 5.94 5.10
CA GLN A 52 -10.86 4.85 4.20
C GLN A 52 -11.36 5.12 2.76
N ASP A 53 -12.58 5.63 2.62
CA ASP A 53 -13.16 5.97 1.31
C ASP A 53 -12.36 7.08 0.61
N GLU A 54 -12.04 8.16 1.34
CA GLU A 54 -11.25 9.29 0.83
C GLU A 54 -9.82 8.86 0.48
N ALA A 55 -9.15 8.13 1.38
CA ALA A 55 -7.81 7.62 1.16
C ALA A 55 -7.72 6.70 -0.07
N HIS A 56 -8.68 5.79 -0.23
CA HIS A 56 -8.74 4.92 -1.40
C HIS A 56 -8.97 5.73 -2.69
N HIS A 57 -9.88 6.71 -2.66
CA HIS A 57 -10.15 7.58 -3.80
C HIS A 57 -8.91 8.37 -4.24
N ASP A 58 -8.21 8.98 -3.29
CA ASP A 58 -6.99 9.76 -3.55
C ASP A 58 -5.89 8.89 -4.18
N LEU A 59 -5.67 7.69 -3.63
CA LEU A 59 -4.67 6.77 -4.16
C LEU A 59 -5.02 6.28 -5.57
N VAL A 60 -6.29 6.02 -5.86
CA VAL A 60 -6.73 5.63 -7.22
C VAL A 60 -6.53 6.77 -8.22
N LEU A 61 -6.90 8.00 -7.87
CA LEU A 61 -6.69 9.17 -8.74
C LEU A 61 -5.21 9.40 -9.02
N LEU A 62 -4.37 9.28 -8.00
CA LEU A 62 -2.93 9.47 -8.12
C LEU A 62 -2.24 8.33 -8.86
N ALA A 63 -2.70 7.09 -8.71
CA ALA A 63 -2.22 5.98 -9.52
C ALA A 63 -2.48 6.21 -11.01
N ALA A 64 -3.61 6.84 -11.37
CA ALA A 64 -3.94 7.17 -12.74
C ALA A 64 -3.08 8.30 -13.34
N SER A 65 -2.43 9.14 -12.53
CA SER A 65 -1.51 10.18 -13.04
C SER A 65 -0.14 9.63 -13.43
N GLY A 66 0.21 8.42 -13.00
CA GLY A 66 1.50 7.80 -13.30
C GLY A 66 2.67 8.46 -12.57
N GLU A 67 2.46 8.95 -11.34
CA GLU A 67 3.50 9.54 -10.49
C GLU A 67 3.83 8.63 -9.29
N PRO A 68 4.73 7.63 -9.43
CA PRO A 68 5.03 6.65 -8.39
C PRO A 68 5.51 7.25 -7.06
N GLY A 69 6.34 8.30 -7.13
CA GLY A 69 6.87 8.98 -5.94
C GLY A 69 5.76 9.65 -5.12
N ALA A 70 4.90 10.43 -5.78
CA ALA A 70 3.76 11.08 -5.14
C ALA A 70 2.80 10.06 -4.52
N LEU A 71 2.61 8.91 -5.20
CA LEU A 71 1.76 7.81 -4.72
C LEU A 71 2.29 7.21 -3.41
N ALA A 72 3.60 6.94 -3.33
CA ALA A 72 4.24 6.42 -2.12
C ALA A 72 4.22 7.42 -0.94
N GLU A 73 4.49 8.70 -1.22
CA GLU A 73 4.43 9.78 -0.22
C GLU A 73 3.01 9.94 0.33
N THR A 74 2.01 9.93 -0.55
CA THR A 74 0.60 10.04 -0.16
C THR A 74 0.16 8.85 0.68
N ALA A 75 0.52 7.62 0.32
CA ALA A 75 0.20 6.44 1.13
C ALA A 75 0.85 6.50 2.53
N THR A 76 2.08 7.00 2.62
CA THR A 76 2.79 7.17 3.90
C THR A 76 2.06 8.19 4.78
N ARG A 77 1.73 9.36 4.20
CA ARG A 77 0.96 10.38 4.89
C ARG A 77 -0.39 9.84 5.38
N LEU A 78 -1.13 9.13 4.52
CA LEU A 78 -2.43 8.55 4.87
C LEU A 78 -2.33 7.46 5.95
N ARG A 79 -1.22 6.75 6.05
CA ARG A 79 -0.99 5.84 7.18
C ARG A 79 -0.80 6.63 8.48
N ASP A 80 0.03 7.67 8.45
CA ASP A 80 0.40 8.45 9.64
C ASP A 80 -0.78 9.31 10.17
N GLU A 81 -1.67 9.73 9.27
CA GLU A 81 -2.86 10.55 9.56
C GLU A 81 -4.10 9.73 9.96
N LEU A 82 -3.97 8.41 10.16
CA LEU A 82 -5.09 7.55 10.56
C LEU A 82 -5.85 8.11 11.77
N PRO A 83 -7.19 8.23 11.69
CA PRO A 83 -8.01 8.77 12.77
C PRO A 83 -7.78 8.04 14.09
N ARG A 84 -7.76 8.80 15.19
CA ARG A 84 -7.64 8.26 16.55
C ARG A 84 -9.00 8.26 17.25
N PRO A 85 -9.29 7.25 18.09
CA PRO A 85 -10.51 7.24 18.89
C PRO A 85 -10.47 8.37 19.93
N ALA A 86 -11.65 8.88 20.31
CA ALA A 86 -11.76 9.81 21.42
C ALA A 86 -11.43 9.09 22.75
N GLU A 87 -10.87 9.82 23.71
CA GLU A 87 -10.64 9.30 25.06
C GLU A 87 -11.97 9.04 25.77
N VAL A 88 -12.08 7.89 26.44
CA VAL A 88 -13.26 7.45 27.20
C VAL A 88 -12.83 6.93 28.57
N GLY A 89 -13.77 6.82 29.51
CA GLY A 89 -13.50 6.26 30.84
C GLY A 89 -12.92 4.84 30.76
N SER A 90 -12.02 4.50 31.69
CA SER A 90 -11.30 3.21 31.66
C SER A 90 -12.25 2.02 31.77
N TYR A 91 -13.32 2.12 32.56
CA TYR A 91 -14.30 1.05 32.68
C TYR A 91 -15.05 0.85 31.35
N GLY A 92 -15.45 1.96 30.71
CA GLY A 92 -16.08 1.94 29.39
C GLY A 92 -15.19 1.33 28.31
N ALA A 93 -13.92 1.74 28.24
CA ALA A 93 -12.95 1.20 27.28
C ALA A 93 -12.75 -0.32 27.40
N GLU A 94 -12.72 -0.83 28.63
CA GLU A 94 -12.53 -2.25 28.91
C GLU A 94 -13.78 -3.09 28.62
N HIS A 95 -14.97 -2.56 28.93
CA HIS A 95 -16.21 -3.33 28.93
C HIS A 95 -17.08 -3.13 27.67
N SER A 96 -16.86 -2.06 26.90
CA SER A 96 -17.55 -1.85 25.60
C SER A 96 -16.97 -2.78 24.53
N SER A 97 -17.80 -3.67 23.99
CA SER A 97 -17.44 -4.50 22.84
C SER A 97 -17.34 -3.66 21.55
N ALA A 98 -18.18 -2.64 21.39
CA ALA A 98 -18.17 -1.75 20.23
C ALA A 98 -16.85 -0.96 20.15
N TYR A 99 -16.38 -0.42 21.28
CA TYR A 99 -15.12 0.30 21.34
C TYR A 99 -13.93 -0.59 20.97
N ARG A 100 -13.87 -1.81 21.53
CA ARG A 100 -12.84 -2.80 21.15
C ARG A 100 -12.89 -3.16 19.67
N ALA A 101 -14.07 -3.42 19.12
CA ALA A 101 -14.23 -3.72 17.69
C ALA A 101 -13.76 -2.56 16.79
N ALA A 102 -13.97 -1.30 17.21
CA ALA A 102 -13.50 -0.14 16.48
C ALA A 102 -11.96 0.00 16.53
N LEU A 103 -11.33 -0.35 17.67
CA LEU A 103 -9.87 -0.42 17.80
C LEU A 103 -9.28 -1.54 16.92
N ASP A 104 -9.89 -2.72 16.93
CA ASP A 104 -9.47 -3.84 16.09
C ASP A 104 -9.58 -3.48 14.60
N ARG A 105 -10.65 -2.80 14.20
CA ARG A 105 -10.81 -2.28 12.83
C ARG A 105 -9.72 -1.28 12.46
N ARG A 106 -9.36 -0.36 13.36
CA ARG A 106 -8.25 0.57 13.14
C ARG A 106 -6.94 -0.18 12.94
N ALA A 107 -6.62 -1.13 13.82
CA ALA A 107 -5.38 -1.90 13.74
C ALA A 107 -5.29 -2.68 12.42
N ALA A 108 -6.38 -3.31 11.99
CA ALA A 108 -6.46 -3.99 10.71
C ALA A 108 -6.28 -3.02 9.51
N LEU A 109 -6.81 -1.80 9.60
CA LEU A 109 -6.62 -0.78 8.56
C LEU A 109 -5.18 -0.27 8.53
N GLU A 110 -4.56 -0.05 9.70
CA GLU A 110 -3.15 0.34 9.84
C GLU A 110 -2.21 -0.70 9.23
N GLU A 111 -2.47 -1.99 9.44
CA GLU A 111 -1.71 -3.08 8.81
C GLU A 111 -1.80 -3.03 7.28
N ARG A 112 -3.01 -2.83 6.73
CA ARG A 112 -3.22 -2.72 5.28
C ARG A 112 -2.52 -1.49 4.69
N PHE A 113 -2.57 -0.36 5.37
CA PHE A 113 -1.80 0.83 4.97
C PHE A 113 -0.29 0.54 5.03
N GLY A 114 0.19 -0.19 6.02
CA GLY A 114 1.58 -0.65 6.08
C GLY A 114 1.99 -1.42 4.83
N VAL A 115 1.19 -2.43 4.44
CA VAL A 115 1.41 -3.20 3.20
C VAL A 115 1.39 -2.29 1.96
N ALA A 116 0.43 -1.36 1.89
CA ALA A 116 0.35 -0.43 0.76
C ALA A 116 1.58 0.48 0.68
N VAL A 117 2.04 1.04 1.80
CA VAL A 117 3.25 1.87 1.86
C VAL A 117 4.47 1.10 1.36
N ASP A 118 4.65 -0.15 1.79
CA ASP A 118 5.79 -0.97 1.37
C ASP A 118 5.77 -1.25 -0.14
N VAL A 119 4.61 -1.65 -0.69
CA VAL A 119 4.45 -1.95 -2.12
C VAL A 119 4.61 -0.70 -2.98
N LEU A 120 4.00 0.42 -2.57
CA LEU A 120 4.08 1.69 -3.30
C LEU A 120 5.48 2.29 -3.24
N GLY A 121 6.19 2.14 -2.11
CA GLY A 121 7.60 2.49 -1.99
C GLY A 121 8.50 1.66 -2.90
N GLU A 122 8.25 0.35 -3.00
CA GLU A 122 8.95 -0.53 -3.95
C GLU A 122 8.72 -0.06 -5.40
N TRP A 123 7.46 0.19 -5.78
CA TRP A 123 7.11 0.72 -7.11
C TRP A 123 7.79 2.06 -7.41
N ALA A 124 7.77 3.00 -6.45
CA ALA A 124 8.42 4.30 -6.59
C ALA A 124 9.94 4.18 -6.80
N SER A 125 10.59 3.23 -6.14
CA SER A 125 12.01 2.97 -6.31
C SER A 125 12.36 2.28 -7.63
N ALA A 126 11.43 1.46 -8.17
CA ALA A 126 11.63 0.69 -9.38
C ALA A 126 11.34 1.46 -10.67
N ALA A 127 10.41 2.42 -10.63
CA ALA A 127 9.97 3.14 -11.82
C ALA A 127 11.10 3.86 -12.59
N PRO A 128 12.08 4.55 -11.94
CA PRO A 128 13.20 5.15 -12.66
C PRO A 128 14.08 4.13 -13.38
N PHE A 129 14.26 2.94 -12.79
CA PHE A 129 15.01 1.85 -13.40
C PHE A 129 14.29 1.31 -14.64
N VAL A 130 12.98 1.03 -14.54
CA VAL A 130 12.18 0.55 -15.68
C VAL A 130 12.22 1.56 -16.82
N ALA A 131 11.98 2.85 -16.53
CA ALA A 131 12.04 3.91 -17.54
C ALA A 131 13.42 3.99 -18.23
N ALA A 132 14.50 3.85 -17.45
CA ALA A 132 15.85 3.86 -18.00
C ALA A 132 16.17 2.63 -18.88
N VAL A 133 15.59 1.46 -18.57
CA VAL A 133 15.71 0.28 -19.44
C VAL A 133 14.98 0.49 -20.75
N GLU A 134 13.75 1.01 -20.70
CA GLU A 134 12.96 1.29 -21.91
C GLU A 134 13.65 2.31 -22.81
N GLU A 135 14.20 3.39 -22.22
CA GLU A 135 14.98 4.39 -22.96
C GLU A 135 16.28 3.78 -23.53
N ALA A 136 17.01 2.98 -22.76
CA ALA A 136 18.29 2.42 -23.21
C ALA A 136 18.14 1.34 -24.29
N LEU A 137 17.06 0.56 -24.23
CA LEU A 137 16.76 -0.50 -25.20
C LEU A 137 15.79 -0.03 -26.30
N ASP A 138 15.66 1.28 -26.50
CA ASP A 138 14.89 1.82 -27.61
C ASP A 138 15.55 1.44 -28.95
N ALA A 139 14.82 0.66 -29.74
CA ALA A 139 15.26 0.14 -31.02
C ALA A 139 15.43 1.22 -32.09
N ASP A 140 14.89 2.42 -31.86
CA ASP A 140 15.06 3.57 -32.76
C ASP A 140 16.46 4.21 -32.61
N ILE A 141 17.13 4.05 -31.46
CA ILE A 141 18.46 4.65 -31.21
C ILE A 141 19.48 4.20 -32.28
N PRO A 142 19.69 2.89 -32.55
CA PRO A 142 20.64 2.47 -33.58
C PRO A 142 20.20 2.86 -35.00
N GLN A 143 18.89 2.90 -35.27
CA GLN A 143 18.34 3.23 -36.59
C GLN A 143 18.49 4.71 -36.93
N SER A 144 18.46 5.58 -35.91
CA SER A 144 18.59 7.03 -36.07
C SER A 144 19.97 7.45 -36.61
N VAL A 145 21.02 6.71 -36.27
CA VAL A 145 22.41 6.99 -36.68
C VAL A 145 22.72 6.37 -38.04
N VAL A 146 22.22 5.16 -38.29
CA VAL A 146 22.54 4.39 -39.50
C VAL A 146 21.30 4.27 -40.38
N GLY A 147 20.79 5.41 -40.82
CA GLY A 147 19.62 5.52 -41.69
C GLY A 147 19.90 5.08 -43.12
N GLY A 148 19.93 3.76 -43.38
CA GLY A 148 20.03 3.18 -44.72
C GLY A 148 21.33 2.42 -45.00
N PRO A 149 21.61 2.08 -46.27
CA PRO A 149 22.78 1.29 -46.64
C PRO A 149 24.09 2.03 -46.32
N VAL A 150 24.89 1.50 -45.40
CA VAL A 150 26.22 2.03 -45.06
C VAL A 150 27.27 1.42 -45.99
N ALA A 151 27.99 2.26 -46.72
CA ALA A 151 29.04 1.83 -47.64
C ALA A 151 30.42 1.66 -46.98
N SER A 152 30.60 2.16 -45.75
CA SER A 152 31.83 2.06 -44.95
C SER A 152 31.50 1.90 -43.47
N GLY A 153 32.46 1.41 -42.68
CA GLY A 153 32.31 1.28 -41.23
C GLY A 153 32.50 2.59 -40.47
N ASP A 154 32.83 3.69 -41.16
CA ASP A 154 33.21 4.95 -40.51
C ASP A 154 32.09 5.54 -39.64
N PRO A 155 30.85 5.72 -40.14
CA PRO A 155 29.75 6.26 -39.33
C PRO A 155 29.43 5.41 -38.10
N VAL A 156 29.64 4.08 -38.21
CA VAL A 156 29.40 3.15 -37.11
C VAL A 156 30.41 3.38 -35.98
N ARG A 157 31.69 3.61 -36.31
CA ARG A 157 32.75 3.83 -35.31
C ARG A 157 32.70 5.22 -34.69
N THR A 158 32.37 6.24 -35.49
CA THR A 158 32.46 7.64 -35.04
C THR A 158 31.17 8.13 -34.40
N GLU A 159 30.02 7.51 -34.70
CA GLU A 159 28.72 7.96 -34.21
C GLU A 159 28.00 6.87 -33.42
N LEU A 160 27.74 5.70 -34.02
CA LEU A 160 26.90 4.67 -33.38
C LEU A 160 27.56 4.09 -32.11
N VAL A 161 28.82 3.64 -32.20
CA VAL A 161 29.52 3.04 -31.06
C VAL A 161 29.64 4.02 -29.89
N PRO A 162 30.09 5.29 -30.08
CA PRO A 162 30.10 6.28 -29.01
C PRO A 162 28.70 6.58 -28.42
N LEU A 163 27.66 6.67 -29.25
CA LEU A 163 26.29 6.86 -28.77
C LEU A 163 25.85 5.69 -27.88
N MET A 164 26.06 4.45 -28.33
CA MET A 164 25.68 3.28 -27.54
C MET A 164 26.48 3.15 -26.24
N GLN A 165 27.75 3.55 -26.24
CA GLN A 165 28.56 3.65 -25.02
C GLN A 165 27.98 4.70 -24.04
N GLN A 166 27.51 5.83 -24.55
CA GLN A 166 26.85 6.87 -23.74
C GLN A 166 25.55 6.34 -23.14
N VAL A 167 24.69 5.71 -23.95
CA VAL A 167 23.44 5.09 -23.49
C VAL A 167 23.70 4.06 -22.39
N LYS A 168 24.68 3.17 -22.60
CA LYS A 168 25.11 2.20 -21.57
C LYS A 168 25.56 2.88 -20.28
N ALA A 169 26.39 3.92 -20.36
CA ALA A 169 26.88 4.62 -19.19
C ALA A 169 25.76 5.35 -18.43
N GLN A 170 24.79 5.92 -19.15
CA GLN A 170 23.61 6.55 -18.56
C GLN A 170 22.76 5.51 -17.81
N PHE A 171 22.46 4.38 -18.45
CA PHE A 171 21.74 3.28 -17.82
C PHE A 171 22.45 2.78 -16.54
N GLU A 172 23.77 2.55 -16.61
CA GLU A 172 24.56 2.07 -15.47
C GLU A 172 24.67 3.07 -14.30
N SER A 173 24.30 4.33 -14.52
CA SER A 173 24.23 5.35 -13.47
C SER A 173 22.91 5.32 -12.68
N VAL A 174 21.89 4.62 -13.19
CA VAL A 174 20.57 4.55 -12.55
C VAL A 174 20.61 3.56 -11.39
N PRO A 175 20.09 3.93 -10.20
CA PRO A 175 20.02 3.02 -9.07
C PRO A 175 19.25 1.74 -9.42
N VAL A 176 19.85 0.58 -9.13
CA VAL A 176 19.22 -0.71 -9.36
C VAL A 176 18.29 -1.05 -8.18
N PRO A 177 17.02 -1.40 -8.43
CA PRO A 177 16.12 -1.83 -7.37
C PRO A 177 16.64 -3.08 -6.68
N ALA A 178 16.36 -3.21 -5.38
CA ALA A 178 16.87 -4.34 -4.60
C ALA A 178 16.47 -5.68 -5.25
N ARG A 179 17.42 -6.62 -5.33
CA ARG A 179 17.23 -7.97 -5.90
C ARG A 179 17.05 -7.98 -7.43
N GLN A 180 17.23 -6.86 -8.12
CA GLN A 180 17.15 -6.75 -9.59
C GLN A 180 18.53 -6.62 -10.26
N GLU A 181 19.61 -6.99 -9.56
CA GLU A 181 20.98 -6.89 -10.06
C GLU A 181 21.20 -7.77 -11.30
N GLN A 182 20.51 -8.92 -11.37
CA GLN A 182 20.56 -9.80 -12.55
C GLN A 182 19.86 -9.19 -13.76
N LEU A 183 18.71 -8.52 -13.57
CA LEU A 183 18.02 -7.82 -14.66
C LEU A 183 18.89 -6.68 -15.18
N ALA A 184 19.47 -5.87 -14.29
CA ALA A 184 20.38 -4.79 -14.67
C ALA A 184 21.61 -5.31 -15.43
N ALA A 185 22.21 -6.41 -14.97
CA ALA A 185 23.32 -7.05 -15.66
C ALA A 185 22.92 -7.58 -17.05
N GLY A 186 21.71 -8.13 -17.20
CA GLY A 186 21.17 -8.57 -18.49
C GLY A 186 21.03 -7.42 -19.50
N VAL A 187 20.48 -6.28 -19.06
CA VAL A 187 20.35 -5.08 -19.90
C VAL A 187 21.72 -4.53 -20.28
N SER A 188 22.65 -4.40 -19.32
CA SER A 188 24.03 -3.93 -19.61
C SER A 188 24.74 -4.87 -20.59
N ALA A 189 24.58 -6.19 -20.45
CA ALA A 189 25.14 -7.17 -21.36
C ALA A 189 24.56 -7.05 -22.79
N ALA A 190 23.26 -6.79 -22.92
CA ALA A 190 22.63 -6.57 -24.22
C ALA A 190 23.15 -5.30 -24.91
N LEU A 191 23.28 -4.19 -24.16
CA LEU A 191 23.89 -2.95 -24.67
C LEU A 191 25.35 -3.17 -25.10
N GLN A 192 26.13 -3.90 -24.30
CA GLN A 192 27.50 -4.26 -24.65
C GLN A 192 27.56 -5.13 -25.92
N HIS A 193 26.65 -6.09 -26.06
CA HIS A 193 26.59 -6.92 -27.25
C HIS A 193 26.37 -6.09 -28.52
N VAL A 194 25.46 -5.10 -28.48
CA VAL A 194 25.25 -4.19 -29.62
C VAL A 194 26.51 -3.39 -29.95
N ILE A 195 27.22 -2.89 -28.94
CA ILE A 195 28.51 -2.19 -29.14
C ILE A 195 29.53 -3.11 -29.84
N ASP A 196 29.62 -4.36 -29.40
CA ASP A 196 30.57 -5.34 -29.93
C ASP A 196 30.21 -5.76 -31.38
N GLU A 197 28.94 -6.01 -31.66
CA GLU A 197 28.45 -6.34 -33.01
C GLU A 197 28.60 -5.15 -33.96
N ALA A 198 28.24 -3.93 -33.53
CA ALA A 198 28.43 -2.72 -34.31
C ALA A 198 29.91 -2.51 -34.68
N THR A 199 30.81 -2.70 -33.71
CA THR A 199 32.26 -2.62 -33.93
C THR A 199 32.74 -3.66 -34.94
N ARG A 200 32.27 -4.90 -34.83
CA ARG A 200 32.65 -5.98 -35.76
C ARG A 200 32.12 -5.74 -37.17
N ALA A 201 30.89 -5.29 -37.30
CA ALA A 201 30.28 -4.97 -38.58
C ALA A 201 30.99 -3.80 -39.26
N ALA A 202 31.39 -2.76 -38.51
CA ALA A 202 32.23 -1.68 -39.04
C ALA A 202 33.54 -2.21 -39.64
N GLN A 203 34.23 -3.12 -38.94
CA GLN A 203 35.46 -3.75 -39.44
C GLN A 203 35.23 -4.59 -40.70
N GLN A 204 34.06 -5.23 -40.83
CA GLN A 204 33.70 -5.99 -42.03
C GLN A 204 33.45 -5.06 -43.23
N LEU A 205 32.72 -3.96 -43.02
CA LEU A 205 32.47 -2.94 -44.05
C LEU A 205 33.78 -2.31 -44.54
N ASP A 206 34.70 -1.99 -43.62
CA ASP A 206 36.02 -1.46 -43.96
C ASP A 206 36.88 -2.45 -44.77
N ALA A 207 36.65 -3.75 -44.59
CA ALA A 207 37.28 -4.82 -45.38
C ALA A 207 36.57 -5.07 -46.73
N GLY A 208 35.59 -4.26 -47.11
CA GLY A 208 34.80 -4.42 -48.33
C GLY A 208 33.83 -5.61 -48.30
N ARG A 209 33.54 -6.15 -47.12
CA ARG A 209 32.56 -7.23 -46.92
C ARG A 209 31.19 -6.66 -46.55
N ALA A 210 30.14 -7.32 -47.00
CA ALA A 210 28.79 -7.00 -46.55
C ALA A 210 28.65 -7.34 -45.05
N ALA A 211 28.01 -6.44 -44.30
CA ALA A 211 27.64 -6.64 -42.91
C ALA A 211 26.15 -6.31 -42.75
N SER A 212 25.47 -7.03 -41.86
CA SER A 212 24.09 -6.75 -41.46
C SER A 212 24.03 -6.53 -39.97
N PHE A 213 23.23 -5.55 -39.57
CA PHE A 213 22.99 -5.23 -38.17
C PHE A 213 21.65 -5.83 -37.76
N THR A 214 21.67 -6.78 -36.84
CA THR A 214 20.46 -7.37 -36.25
C THR A 214 20.60 -7.28 -34.74
N TYR A 215 19.90 -6.32 -34.13
CA TYR A 215 19.93 -6.08 -32.68
C TYR A 215 18.58 -6.34 -32.00
N GLY A 216 17.51 -6.44 -32.81
CA GLY A 216 16.15 -6.47 -32.30
C GLY A 216 15.78 -7.77 -31.58
N ALA A 217 16.53 -8.86 -31.74
CA ALA A 217 16.30 -10.07 -30.95
C ALA A 217 16.83 -9.86 -29.53
N GLU A 218 18.08 -9.43 -29.40
CA GLU A 218 18.77 -9.24 -28.13
C GLU A 218 18.12 -8.14 -27.29
N TYR A 219 17.65 -7.05 -27.89
CA TYR A 219 16.88 -6.01 -27.18
C TYR A 219 15.58 -6.55 -26.63
N ARG A 220 14.83 -7.30 -27.44
CA ARG A 220 13.56 -7.90 -26.98
C ARG A 220 13.79 -8.93 -25.88
N ASP A 221 14.82 -9.75 -26.01
CA ASP A 221 15.17 -10.77 -25.02
C ASP A 221 15.61 -10.14 -23.68
N ALA A 222 16.29 -8.99 -23.72
CA ALA A 222 16.68 -8.25 -22.52
C ALA A 222 15.54 -7.42 -21.92
N LEU A 223 14.63 -6.89 -22.75
CA LEU A 223 13.49 -6.07 -22.32
C LEU A 223 12.38 -6.92 -21.70
N GLN A 224 12.16 -8.14 -22.21
CA GLN A 224 11.06 -9.01 -21.79
C GLN A 224 11.02 -9.25 -20.26
N PRO A 225 12.13 -9.62 -19.58
CA PRO A 225 12.13 -9.77 -18.12
C PRO A 225 11.80 -8.47 -17.37
N VAL A 226 12.16 -7.31 -17.93
CA VAL A 226 11.87 -6.00 -17.32
C VAL A 226 10.38 -5.67 -17.44
N VAL A 227 9.77 -5.96 -18.59
CA VAL A 227 8.31 -5.82 -18.79
C VAL A 227 7.55 -6.75 -17.85
N GLU A 228 8.02 -7.99 -17.66
CA GLU A 228 7.42 -8.93 -16.69
C GLU A 228 7.56 -8.44 -15.26
N TYR A 229 8.70 -7.85 -14.90
CA TYR A 229 8.92 -7.23 -13.59
C TYR A 229 8.00 -6.03 -13.36
N GLU A 230 7.89 -5.13 -14.34
CA GLU A 230 7.00 -3.98 -14.27
C GLU A 230 5.52 -4.42 -14.12
N ALA A 231 5.08 -5.39 -14.90
CA ALA A 231 3.72 -5.91 -14.82
C ALA A 231 3.40 -6.52 -13.44
N GLN A 232 4.36 -7.25 -12.84
CA GLN A 232 4.22 -7.78 -11.49
C GLN A 232 4.10 -6.67 -10.44
N LEU A 233 4.92 -5.63 -10.55
CA LEU A 233 4.86 -4.48 -9.64
C LEU A 233 3.54 -3.72 -9.78
N ARG A 234 3.10 -3.45 -11.01
CA ARG A 234 1.81 -2.80 -11.30
C ARG A 234 0.65 -3.61 -10.71
N SER A 235 0.65 -4.92 -10.88
CA SER A 235 -0.38 -5.80 -10.29
C SER A 235 -0.36 -5.76 -8.76
N ARG A 236 0.81 -5.77 -8.12
CA ARG A 236 0.93 -5.65 -6.66
C ARG A 236 0.45 -4.29 -6.16
N MET A 237 0.80 -3.21 -6.86
CA MET A 237 0.34 -1.84 -6.58
C MET A 237 -1.20 -1.77 -6.63
N GLU A 238 -1.81 -2.24 -7.72
CA GLU A 238 -3.26 -2.26 -7.87
C GLU A 238 -3.94 -3.09 -6.77
N ALA A 239 -3.39 -4.26 -6.44
CA ALA A 239 -3.91 -5.10 -5.37
C ALA A 239 -3.78 -4.43 -3.99
N ALA A 240 -2.68 -3.71 -3.74
CA ALA A 240 -2.47 -2.99 -2.49
C ALA A 240 -3.46 -1.83 -2.33
N ILE A 241 -3.69 -1.05 -3.39
CA ILE A 241 -4.70 0.02 -3.41
C ILE A 241 -6.10 -0.58 -3.22
N ALA A 242 -6.44 -1.64 -3.96
CA ALA A 242 -7.73 -2.32 -3.84
C ALA A 242 -7.94 -2.92 -2.44
N GLY A 243 -6.87 -3.36 -1.76
CA GLY A 243 -6.93 -3.85 -0.38
C GLY A 243 -7.33 -2.78 0.65
N LEU A 244 -7.15 -1.50 0.31
CA LEU A 244 -7.61 -0.36 1.10
C LEU A 244 -9.06 0.03 0.83
N ALA A 245 -9.70 -0.51 -0.21
CA ALA A 245 -11.09 -0.21 -0.51
C ALA A 245 -11.98 -0.52 0.70
N PRO A 246 -13.02 0.29 0.97
CA PRO A 246 -14.02 -0.04 1.96
C PRO A 246 -14.55 -1.45 1.69
N LEU A 247 -14.58 -2.29 2.73
CA LEU A 247 -15.31 -3.55 2.64
C LEU A 247 -16.78 -3.16 2.45
N GLY A 248 -17.25 -3.17 1.20
CA GLY A 248 -18.64 -2.88 0.88
C GLY A 248 -19.52 -3.68 1.84
N GLY A 249 -20.53 -3.02 2.42
CA GLY A 249 -21.43 -3.54 3.45
C GLY A 249 -22.29 -4.73 3.00
N GLY A 250 -21.69 -5.79 2.47
CA GLY A 250 -22.30 -7.06 2.10
C GLY A 250 -22.26 -8.10 3.22
N GLY A 251 -22.12 -7.65 4.47
CA GLY A 251 -22.13 -8.49 5.67
C GLY A 251 -23.21 -8.04 6.65
N GLY A 252 -24.47 -8.29 6.31
CA GLY A 252 -25.55 -8.36 7.31
C GLY A 252 -25.31 -9.54 8.23
N GLY A 253 -24.44 -9.36 9.22
CA GLY A 253 -24.06 -10.37 10.19
C GLY A 253 -24.17 -9.80 11.60
N ASN A 254 -25.19 -10.26 12.31
CA ASN A 254 -25.53 -10.02 13.72
C ASN A 254 -26.16 -8.66 14.03
N GLU A 255 -27.36 -8.45 13.50
CA GLU A 255 -28.41 -7.89 14.35
C GLU A 255 -28.56 -8.86 15.55
N PRO A 256 -28.30 -8.43 16.80
CA PRO A 256 -28.52 -9.28 17.96
C PRO A 256 -29.97 -9.74 17.95
N PRO A 257 -30.27 -11.00 18.31
CA PRO A 257 -31.65 -11.46 18.36
C PRO A 257 -32.46 -10.49 19.21
N ALA A 258 -33.55 -9.98 18.63
CA ALA A 258 -34.54 -9.23 19.38
C ALA A 258 -34.89 -10.06 20.63
N PRO A 259 -34.94 -9.45 21.83
CA PRO A 259 -35.32 -10.17 23.03
C PRO A 259 -36.68 -10.82 22.78
N ASP A 260 -36.75 -12.14 22.94
CA ASP A 260 -37.98 -12.93 22.83
C ASP A 260 -39.09 -12.24 23.63
N ASP A 261 -40.09 -11.73 22.91
CA ASP A 261 -41.39 -11.39 23.49
C ASP A 261 -41.96 -12.69 24.08
N ALA A 262 -41.86 -12.81 25.40
CA ALA A 262 -42.46 -13.91 26.14
C ALA A 262 -43.97 -13.97 25.83
N PRO A 263 -44.54 -15.15 25.52
CA PRO A 263 -45.96 -15.28 25.28
C PRO A 263 -46.72 -14.94 26.58
N GLY A 264 -47.54 -13.90 26.51
CA GLY A 264 -48.47 -13.56 27.56
C GLY A 264 -49.44 -14.71 27.80
N ASP A 265 -49.38 -15.27 29.01
CA ASP A 265 -50.43 -16.10 29.59
C ASP A 265 -51.71 -15.27 29.66
N ASN A 266 -52.71 -15.64 28.86
CA ASN A 266 -54.09 -15.22 29.06
C ASN A 266 -54.78 -16.27 29.94
N VAL A 267 -55.11 -15.85 31.17
CA VAL A 267 -56.11 -16.48 32.06
C VAL A 267 -57.49 -15.98 31.68
#